data_AF-A0A0Q8AJ29-F1
#
_entry.id   AF-A0A0Q8AJ29-F1
#
_cell.length_a   1.000
_cell.length_b   1.000
_cell.length_c   1.000
_cell.angle_alpha   90.00
_cell.angle_beta   90.00
_cell.angle_gamma   90.00
#
_symmetry.space_group_name_H-M   'P 1'
#
loop_
_entity.id
_entity.type
_entity.pdbx_description
1 polymer ?
#
loop_
_entity_poly.entity_id
_entity_poly.type
_entity_poly.pdbx_seq_one_letter_code
_entity_poly.pdbx_strand_id
1 'polypeptide(L)'
;MADTAPLAHAADPDASITVSAAELRELRDEFERFLMEYRFGMQEVETKLGILRDEFQLVHDYNPIEHVSSRVKSPDSLVEKIQRKGIDPDFASIREQVTDIAGVRVTCSFVADAYRLFDLLTTQDDIRVLTVKDYIANPKPNGYKSLHAIVAVPVFLSTGRVDVPVEVQFRTIAMDFWASLEHKIYYKYDTNVPAELLDSLKDAADTASELDERMERLHREIRGSSTTLPPAPLRRSGPARAIEA
;
A
#
# COMPACT_ATOMS: atom_id res chain seq x y z
N MET A 1 -20.67 -54.45 -27.50
CA MET A 1 -19.29 -53.94 -27.55
C MET A 1 -19.17 -52.90 -26.46
N ALA A 2 -18.18 -53.04 -25.59
CA ALA A 2 -18.06 -52.31 -24.34
C ALA A 2 -17.78 -50.82 -24.56
N ASP A 3 -18.50 -49.99 -23.81
CA ASP A 3 -18.27 -48.56 -23.66
C ASP A 3 -17.31 -48.36 -22.49
N THR A 4 -16.12 -47.85 -22.76
CA THR A 4 -15.10 -47.52 -21.75
C THR A 4 -14.93 -46.01 -21.71
N ALA A 5 -15.63 -45.37 -20.78
CA ALA A 5 -15.32 -44.01 -20.35
C ALA A 5 -14.04 -44.01 -19.48
N PRO A 6 -13.14 -43.02 -19.59
CA PRO A 6 -12.00 -42.91 -18.70
C PRO A 6 -12.47 -42.39 -17.33
N LEU A 7 -12.10 -43.12 -16.28
CA LEU A 7 -12.22 -42.68 -14.89
C LEU A 7 -11.34 -41.44 -14.68
N ALA A 8 -11.98 -40.34 -14.28
CA ALA A 8 -11.29 -39.17 -13.76
C ALA A 8 -10.59 -39.55 -12.44
N HIS A 9 -9.27 -39.40 -12.38
CA HIS A 9 -8.51 -39.48 -11.15
C HIS A 9 -8.88 -38.29 -10.25
N ALA A 10 -9.74 -38.53 -9.27
CA ALA A 10 -9.90 -37.63 -8.14
C ALA A 10 -8.57 -37.62 -7.36
N ALA A 11 -7.93 -36.45 -7.26
CA ALA A 11 -6.76 -36.28 -6.42
C ALA A 11 -7.15 -36.46 -4.94
N ASP A 12 -6.39 -37.28 -4.24
CA ASP A 12 -6.60 -37.63 -2.83
C ASP A 12 -6.23 -36.43 -1.92
N PRO A 13 -7.17 -35.89 -1.13
CA PRO A 13 -6.92 -34.73 -0.26
C PRO A 13 -6.03 -35.05 0.95
N ASP A 14 -5.64 -36.31 1.17
CA ASP A 14 -4.83 -36.77 2.32
C ASP A 14 -3.43 -37.27 1.90
N ALA A 15 -2.94 -36.85 0.73
CA ALA A 15 -1.58 -37.13 0.29
C ALA A 15 -0.57 -36.48 1.25
N SER A 16 -0.01 -37.28 2.15
CA SER A 16 1.04 -36.80 3.06
C SER A 16 2.26 -36.36 2.25
N ILE A 17 2.53 -35.05 2.25
CA ILE A 17 3.73 -34.50 1.65
C ILE A 17 4.89 -34.83 2.59
N THR A 18 5.63 -35.89 2.28
CA THR A 18 6.85 -36.23 3.01
C THR A 18 7.98 -35.30 2.55
N VAL A 19 8.13 -34.15 3.21
CA VAL A 19 9.27 -33.25 3.01
C VAL A 19 10.35 -33.59 4.05
N SER A 20 11.60 -33.75 3.61
CA SER A 20 12.71 -33.96 4.54
C SER A 20 12.98 -32.71 5.37
N ALA A 21 13.56 -32.88 6.56
CA ALA A 21 13.94 -31.75 7.41
C ALA A 21 14.98 -30.82 6.75
N ALA A 22 15.74 -31.29 5.77
CA ALA A 22 16.69 -30.49 5.01
C ALA A 22 15.96 -29.61 3.98
N GLU A 23 15.05 -30.18 3.19
CA GLU A 23 14.23 -29.45 2.23
C GLU A 23 13.36 -28.39 2.92
N LEU A 24 12.78 -28.71 4.09
CA LEU A 24 12.02 -27.73 4.89
C LEU A 24 12.88 -26.54 5.33
N ARG A 25 14.14 -26.76 5.68
CA ARG A 25 15.06 -25.67 6.06
C ARG A 25 15.43 -24.81 4.86
N GLU A 26 15.69 -25.43 3.72
CA GLU A 26 16.04 -24.72 2.48
C GLU A 26 14.89 -23.83 2.01
N LEU A 27 13.66 -24.35 1.99
CA LEU A 27 12.46 -23.58 1.66
C LEU A 27 12.24 -22.41 2.62
N ARG A 28 12.43 -22.62 3.93
CA ARG A 28 12.35 -21.55 4.92
C ARG A 28 13.39 -20.48 4.64
N ASP A 29 14.65 -20.86 4.43
CA ASP A 29 15.75 -19.91 4.22
C ASP A 29 15.56 -19.11 2.91
N GLU A 30 15.03 -19.74 1.86
CA GLU A 30 14.66 -19.05 0.62
C GLU A 30 13.51 -18.06 0.83
N PHE A 31 12.49 -18.46 1.59
CA PHE A 31 11.36 -17.61 1.93
C PHE A 31 11.77 -16.42 2.81
N GLU A 32 12.67 -16.61 3.77
CA GLU A 32 13.25 -15.54 4.57
C GLU A 32 14.04 -14.54 3.72
N ARG A 33 14.85 -15.03 2.77
CA ARG A 33 15.57 -14.17 1.81
C ARG A 33 14.60 -13.39 0.93
N PHE A 34 13.55 -14.04 0.45
CA PHE A 34 12.50 -13.40 -0.34
C PHE A 34 11.86 -12.24 0.44
N LEU A 35 11.41 -12.46 1.68
CA LEU A 35 10.81 -11.40 2.51
C LEU A 35 11.81 -10.31 2.92
N MET A 36 13.09 -10.66 3.07
CA MET A 36 14.16 -9.70 3.38
C MET A 36 14.30 -8.64 2.28
N GLU A 37 14.20 -9.02 1.00
CA GLU A 37 14.22 -8.06 -0.11
C GLU A 37 13.13 -6.99 0.02
N TYR A 38 11.89 -7.43 0.35
CA TYR A 38 10.76 -6.52 0.57
C TYR A 38 10.96 -5.62 1.78
N ARG A 39 11.57 -6.13 2.85
CA ARG A 39 11.93 -5.32 4.02
C ARG A 39 12.92 -4.22 3.64
N PHE A 40 13.91 -4.51 2.80
CA PHE A 40 14.87 -3.51 2.35
C PHE A 40 14.23 -2.49 1.40
N GLY A 41 13.40 -2.93 0.45
CA GLY A 41 12.66 -1.99 -0.40
C GLY A 41 11.76 -1.05 0.41
N MET A 42 11.11 -1.58 1.44
CA MET A 42 10.33 -0.77 2.39
C MET A 42 11.19 0.26 3.12
N GLN A 43 12.39 -0.12 3.59
CA GLN A 43 13.31 0.78 4.28
C GLN A 43 13.84 1.90 3.37
N GLU A 44 14.12 1.61 2.10
CA GLU A 44 14.51 2.62 1.11
C GLU A 44 13.42 3.69 0.94
N VAL A 45 12.16 3.26 0.79
CA VAL A 45 11.02 4.17 0.67
C VAL A 45 10.79 4.96 1.97
N GLU A 46 10.88 4.30 3.12
CA GLU A 46 10.74 4.95 4.44
C GLU A 46 11.83 6.02 4.64
N THR A 47 13.07 5.75 4.24
CA THR A 47 14.18 6.70 4.30
C THR A 47 13.91 7.92 3.42
N LYS A 48 13.48 7.70 2.17
CA LYS A 48 13.14 8.79 1.23
C LYS A 48 12.03 9.68 1.77
N LEU A 49 10.99 9.11 2.36
CA LEU A 49 9.89 9.85 2.99
C LEU A 49 10.34 10.57 4.27
N GLY A 50 11.22 9.95 5.07
CA GLY A 50 11.81 10.56 6.24
C GLY A 50 12.65 11.81 5.89
N ILE A 51 13.45 11.72 4.83
CA ILE A 51 14.20 12.87 4.32
C ILE A 51 13.27 14.01 3.90
N LEU A 52 12.20 13.71 3.14
CA LEU A 52 11.20 14.72 2.76
C LEU A 52 10.58 15.37 4.00
N ARG A 53 10.16 14.58 4.99
CA ARG A 53 9.58 15.09 6.25
C ARG A 53 10.54 16.04 6.96
N ASP A 54 11.80 15.66 7.11
CA ASP A 54 12.80 16.42 7.85
C ASP A 54 13.20 17.70 7.08
N GLU A 55 13.28 17.63 5.75
CA GLU A 55 13.47 18.81 4.88
C GLU A 55 12.31 19.80 5.03
N PHE A 56 11.06 19.32 4.99
CA PHE A 56 9.87 20.14 5.20
C PHE A 56 9.89 20.87 6.54
N GLN A 57 10.31 20.18 7.60
CA GLN A 57 10.40 20.77 8.93
C GLN A 57 11.47 21.87 9.03
N LEU A 58 12.55 21.76 8.26
CA LEU A 58 13.66 22.72 8.30
C LEU A 58 13.44 23.93 7.39
N VAL A 59 12.90 23.69 6.18
CA VAL A 59 12.86 24.69 5.10
C VAL A 59 11.50 25.38 5.01
N HIS A 60 10.45 24.79 5.58
CA HIS A 60 9.09 25.28 5.44
C HIS A 60 8.43 25.49 6.80
N ASP A 61 7.54 26.47 6.90
CA ASP A 61 6.73 26.73 8.11
C ASP A 61 5.65 25.64 8.34
N TYR A 62 5.78 24.49 7.69
CA TYR A 62 4.75 23.47 7.58
C TYR A 62 5.32 22.11 7.22
N ASN A 63 4.98 21.10 8.02
CA ASN A 63 5.25 19.72 7.68
C ASN A 63 3.99 19.05 7.14
N PRO A 64 3.96 18.61 5.87
CA PRO A 64 2.83 17.88 5.31
C PRO A 64 2.70 16.45 5.86
N ILE A 65 3.74 15.89 6.50
CA ILE A 65 3.78 14.53 7.03
C ILE A 65 3.59 14.56 8.56
N GLU A 66 2.54 13.89 9.04
CA GLU A 66 2.28 13.71 10.46
C GLU A 66 2.98 12.46 10.99
N HIS A 67 2.83 11.33 10.29
CA HIS A 67 3.54 10.11 10.62
C HIS A 67 3.73 9.21 9.39
N VAL A 68 4.77 8.39 9.44
CA VAL A 68 5.02 7.29 8.50
C VAL A 68 4.99 5.99 9.29
N SER A 69 4.27 4.99 8.78
CA SER A 69 4.31 3.62 9.31
C SER A 69 4.60 2.64 8.19
N SER A 70 5.32 1.59 8.48
CA SER A 70 5.75 0.60 7.49
C SER A 70 5.52 -0.81 8.01
N ARG A 71 5.24 -1.74 7.10
CA ARG A 71 5.10 -3.16 7.44
C ARG A 71 5.46 -4.05 6.26
N VAL A 72 5.97 -5.22 6.59
CA VAL A 72 6.04 -6.37 5.67
C VAL A 72 4.92 -7.33 6.06
N LYS A 73 4.21 -7.86 5.05
CA LYS A 73 3.14 -8.83 5.27
C LYS A 73 3.70 -10.09 5.95
N SER A 74 2.97 -10.64 6.92
CA SER A 74 3.38 -11.88 7.58
C SER A 74 3.33 -13.06 6.60
N PRO A 75 4.13 -14.12 6.83
CA PRO A 75 4.08 -15.34 6.05
C PRO A 75 2.66 -15.88 5.87
N ASP A 76 1.92 -16.01 6.98
CA ASP A 76 0.56 -16.56 6.99
C ASP A 76 -0.38 -15.73 6.13
N SER A 77 -0.38 -14.40 6.30
CA SER A 77 -1.23 -13.52 5.49
C SER A 77 -0.83 -13.51 4.01
N LEU A 78 0.45 -13.72 3.69
CA LEU A 78 0.92 -13.85 2.31
C LEU A 78 0.38 -15.15 1.70
N VAL A 79 0.47 -16.27 2.41
CA VAL A 79 -0.09 -17.57 1.98
C VAL A 79 -1.59 -17.48 1.77
N GLU A 80 -2.35 -16.91 2.71
CA GLU A 80 -3.79 -16.67 2.55
C GLU A 80 -4.11 -15.85 1.29
N LYS A 81 -3.27 -14.84 0.99
CA LYS A 81 -3.45 -13.99 -0.18
C LYS A 81 -3.16 -14.72 -1.49
N ILE A 82 -2.13 -15.56 -1.51
CA ILE A 82 -1.76 -16.41 -2.65
C ILE A 82 -2.91 -17.38 -2.94
N GLN A 83 -3.39 -18.09 -1.92
CA GLN A 83 -4.52 -19.02 -2.04
C GLN A 83 -5.80 -18.32 -2.51
N ARG A 84 -6.16 -17.19 -1.90
CA ARG A 84 -7.36 -16.44 -2.28
C ARG A 84 -7.33 -15.94 -3.73
N LYS A 85 -6.15 -15.61 -4.25
CA LYS A 85 -5.98 -15.15 -5.63
C LYS A 85 -5.72 -16.30 -6.61
N GLY A 86 -5.52 -17.53 -6.15
CA GLY A 86 -5.13 -18.66 -6.99
C GLY A 86 -3.78 -18.46 -7.67
N ILE A 87 -2.83 -17.83 -6.98
CA ILE A 87 -1.47 -17.59 -7.51
C ILE A 87 -0.66 -18.87 -7.29
N ASP A 88 0.15 -19.24 -8.27
CA ASP A 88 1.09 -20.36 -8.14
C ASP A 88 2.08 -20.10 -6.99
N PRO A 89 2.36 -21.09 -6.13
CA PRO A 89 3.15 -20.92 -4.92
C PRO A 89 4.67 -20.89 -5.22
N ASP A 90 5.08 -20.17 -6.25
CA ASP A 90 6.49 -19.92 -6.61
C ASP A 90 6.84 -18.43 -6.49
N PHE A 91 8.09 -18.13 -6.16
CA PHE A 91 8.52 -16.75 -5.88
C PHE A 91 8.41 -15.80 -7.07
N ALA A 92 8.48 -16.31 -8.31
CA ALA A 92 8.37 -15.47 -9.50
C ALA A 92 6.91 -15.00 -9.68
N SER A 93 5.96 -15.93 -9.63
CA SER A 93 4.52 -15.65 -9.70
C SER A 93 4.05 -14.74 -8.56
N ILE A 94 4.55 -14.99 -7.34
CA ILE A 94 4.24 -14.15 -6.18
C ILE A 94 4.75 -12.72 -6.39
N ARG A 95 5.99 -12.54 -6.88
CA ARG A 95 6.57 -11.20 -7.12
C ARG A 95 5.81 -10.42 -8.18
N GLU A 96 5.32 -11.11 -9.21
CA GLU A 96 4.55 -10.48 -10.29
C GLU A 96 3.14 -10.06 -9.84
N GLN A 97 2.47 -10.88 -9.01
CA GLN A 97 1.05 -10.73 -8.74
C GLN A 97 0.70 -10.18 -7.34
N VAL A 98 1.66 -10.16 -6.41
CA VAL A 98 1.49 -9.65 -5.04
C VAL A 98 2.36 -8.42 -4.82
N THR A 99 1.77 -7.26 -5.10
CA THR A 99 2.46 -5.96 -5.09
C THR A 99 2.52 -5.26 -3.72
N ASP A 100 1.83 -5.78 -2.70
CA ASP A 100 1.68 -5.18 -1.36
C ASP A 100 2.35 -6.04 -0.26
N ILE A 101 3.41 -6.77 -0.60
CA ILE A 101 4.21 -7.52 0.38
C ILE A 101 4.91 -6.53 1.31
N ALA A 102 5.52 -5.49 0.74
CA ALA A 102 5.99 -4.30 1.45
C ALA A 102 4.96 -3.18 1.35
N GLY A 103 4.56 -2.63 2.49
CA GLY A 103 3.60 -1.54 2.57
C GLY A 103 4.12 -0.39 3.43
N VAL A 104 4.05 0.83 2.90
CA VAL A 104 4.33 2.07 3.63
C VAL A 104 3.06 2.90 3.65
N ARG A 105 2.71 3.46 4.80
CA ARG A 105 1.59 4.38 4.96
C ARG A 105 2.11 5.73 5.40
N VAL A 106 1.69 6.76 4.68
CA VAL A 106 2.02 8.16 4.93
C VAL A 106 0.75 8.88 5.32
N THR A 107 0.70 9.31 6.57
CA THR A 107 -0.42 10.11 7.08
C THR A 107 -0.04 11.58 7.00
N CYS A 108 -0.86 12.32 6.27
CA CYS A 108 -0.67 13.71 5.91
C CYS A 108 -1.72 14.57 6.62
N SER A 109 -1.47 15.87 6.78
CA SER A 109 -2.44 16.73 7.45
C SER A 109 -3.65 17.04 6.53
N PHE A 110 -3.43 17.21 5.23
CA PHE A 110 -4.51 17.49 4.25
C PHE A 110 -4.44 16.63 2.99
N VAL A 111 -5.54 16.63 2.23
CA VAL A 111 -5.64 15.92 0.95
C VAL A 111 -4.62 16.46 -0.06
N ALA A 112 -4.47 17.79 -0.13
CA ALA A 112 -3.47 18.42 -1.00
C ALA A 112 -2.03 17.94 -0.71
N ASP A 113 -1.72 17.66 0.56
CA ASP A 113 -0.40 17.17 0.97
C ASP A 113 -0.18 15.71 0.56
N ALA A 114 -1.22 14.88 0.58
CA ALA A 114 -1.16 13.51 0.09
C ALA A 114 -0.72 13.48 -1.40
N TYR A 115 -1.33 14.31 -2.24
CA TYR A 115 -0.93 14.44 -3.65
C TYR A 115 0.46 15.03 -3.81
N ARG A 116 0.81 16.06 -3.04
CA ARG A 116 2.13 16.68 -3.08
C ARG A 116 3.25 15.69 -2.74
N LEU A 117 3.06 14.88 -1.70
CA LEU A 117 4.04 13.88 -1.29
C LEU A 117 4.14 12.72 -2.29
N PHE A 118 3.01 12.32 -2.87
CA PHE A 118 3.01 11.38 -3.99
C PHE A 118 3.86 11.91 -5.15
N ASP A 119 3.69 13.16 -5.56
CA ASP A 119 4.49 13.75 -6.64
C ASP A 119 5.97 13.81 -6.28
N LEU A 120 6.31 14.28 -5.07
CA LEU A 120 7.70 14.39 -4.61
C LEU A 120 8.41 13.03 -4.52
N LEU A 121 7.72 11.99 -4.07
CA LEU A 121 8.29 10.64 -4.03
C LEU A 121 8.47 10.08 -5.45
N THR A 122 7.47 10.22 -6.31
CA THR A 122 7.43 9.56 -7.62
C THR A 122 8.20 10.28 -8.73
N THR A 123 8.66 11.49 -8.46
CA THR A 123 9.56 12.27 -9.32
C THR A 123 11.04 12.01 -9.05
N GLN A 124 11.38 11.28 -7.99
CA GLN A 124 12.75 10.81 -7.75
C GLN A 124 13.18 9.88 -8.90
N ASP A 125 14.45 10.00 -9.30
CA ASP A 125 15.02 9.37 -10.48
C ASP A 125 15.11 7.84 -10.38
N ASP A 126 15.19 7.31 -9.16
CA ASP A 126 15.26 5.89 -8.85
C ASP A 126 13.91 5.26 -8.48
N ILE A 127 12.82 6.02 -8.47
CA ILE A 127 11.46 5.53 -8.18
C ILE A 127 10.67 5.35 -9.48
N ARG A 128 10.27 4.10 -9.75
CA ARG A 128 9.39 3.78 -10.88
C ARG A 128 7.98 3.49 -10.40
N VAL A 129 7.00 4.30 -10.78
CA VAL A 129 5.59 4.01 -10.52
C VAL A 129 5.13 2.86 -11.43
N LEU A 130 4.58 1.82 -10.81
CA LEU A 130 3.98 0.66 -11.49
C LEU A 130 2.46 0.82 -11.62
N THR A 131 1.79 1.29 -10.58
CA THR A 131 0.33 1.44 -10.55
C THR A 131 -0.07 2.56 -9.60
N VAL A 132 -1.12 3.31 -9.94
CA VAL A 132 -1.74 4.30 -9.06
C VAL A 132 -3.22 3.97 -8.95
N LYS A 133 -3.76 3.97 -7.73
CA LYS A 133 -5.20 3.82 -7.46
C LYS A 133 -5.64 4.97 -6.59
N ASP A 134 -6.45 5.86 -7.17
CA ASP A 134 -6.88 7.08 -6.51
C ASP A 134 -8.27 6.91 -5.90
N TYR A 135 -8.31 6.35 -4.68
CA TYR A 135 -9.56 6.25 -3.92
C TYR A 135 -9.93 7.54 -3.20
N ILE A 136 -9.13 8.60 -3.31
CA ILE A 136 -9.54 9.93 -2.85
C ILE A 136 -10.50 10.53 -3.88
N ALA A 137 -10.11 10.50 -5.15
CA ALA A 137 -10.93 10.95 -6.27
C ALA A 137 -12.12 10.01 -6.53
N ASN A 138 -11.89 8.69 -6.45
CA ASN A 138 -12.91 7.66 -6.68
C ASN A 138 -13.05 6.73 -5.45
N PRO A 139 -13.74 7.17 -4.38
CA PRO A 139 -13.91 6.37 -3.17
C PRO A 139 -14.59 5.03 -3.44
N LYS A 140 -14.24 4.01 -2.65
CA LYS A 140 -14.94 2.72 -2.72
C LYS A 140 -16.39 2.86 -2.22
N PRO A 141 -17.29 1.91 -2.55
CA PRO A 141 -18.69 1.95 -2.13
C PRO A 141 -18.91 2.04 -0.61
N ASN A 142 -17.96 1.51 0.18
CA ASN A 142 -17.97 1.57 1.65
C ASN A 142 -17.47 2.90 2.24
N GLY A 143 -17.11 3.89 1.42
CA GLY A 143 -16.57 5.18 1.86
C GLY A 143 -15.06 5.22 2.03
N TYR A 144 -14.34 4.12 1.75
CA TYR A 144 -12.89 4.08 1.87
C TYR A 144 -12.20 5.05 0.90
N LYS A 145 -11.31 5.90 1.45
CA LYS A 145 -10.47 6.84 0.72
C LYS A 145 -8.99 6.68 1.09
N SER A 146 -8.12 6.71 0.07
CA SER A 146 -6.66 6.72 0.19
C SER A 146 -6.07 6.79 -1.23
N LEU A 147 -4.91 7.43 -1.40
CA LEU A 147 -4.15 7.38 -2.65
C LEU A 147 -3.11 6.25 -2.55
N HIS A 148 -3.22 5.23 -3.40
CA HIS A 148 -2.27 4.11 -3.41
C HIS A 148 -1.33 4.23 -4.60
N ALA A 149 -0.03 4.16 -4.34
CA ALA A 149 1.00 4.12 -5.35
C ALA A 149 1.83 2.84 -5.16
N ILE A 150 1.79 1.93 -6.12
CA ILE A 150 2.71 0.81 -6.18
C ILE A 150 3.95 1.29 -6.92
N VAL A 151 5.08 1.33 -6.24
CA VAL A 151 6.36 1.80 -6.80
C VAL A 151 7.39 0.68 -6.76
N ALA A 152 8.29 0.64 -7.75
CA ALA A 152 9.49 -0.17 -7.70
C ALA A 152 10.68 0.69 -7.28
N VAL A 153 11.40 0.23 -6.26
CA VAL A 153 12.62 0.86 -5.72
C VAL A 153 13.80 -0.11 -5.83
N PRO A 154 14.99 0.35 -6.24
CA PRO A 154 16.16 -0.51 -6.31
C PRO A 154 16.71 -0.83 -4.92
N VAL A 155 16.94 -2.12 -4.67
CA VAL A 155 17.66 -2.63 -3.50
C VAL A 155 18.99 -3.24 -3.98
N PHE A 156 20.09 -2.82 -3.36
CA PHE A 156 21.43 -3.29 -3.71
C PHE A 156 21.90 -4.34 -2.70
N LEU A 157 21.92 -5.61 -3.12
CA LEU A 157 22.38 -6.74 -2.33
C LEU A 157 23.78 -7.19 -2.77
N SER A 158 24.40 -8.07 -2.00
CA SER A 158 25.66 -8.73 -2.38
C SER A 158 25.55 -9.54 -3.67
N THR A 159 24.34 -9.97 -4.03
CA THR A 159 24.02 -10.71 -5.25
C THR A 159 23.69 -9.81 -6.45
N GLY A 160 23.56 -8.50 -6.24
CA GLY A 160 23.25 -7.52 -7.28
C GLY A 160 22.05 -6.64 -6.93
N ARG A 161 21.59 -5.89 -7.94
CA ARG A 161 20.43 -5.01 -7.84
C ARG A 161 19.14 -5.79 -8.06
N VAL A 162 18.16 -5.58 -7.20
CA VAL A 162 16.78 -6.08 -7.35
C VAL A 162 15.82 -4.90 -7.25
N ASP A 163 14.94 -4.73 -8.22
CA ASP A 163 13.86 -3.75 -8.11
C ASP A 163 12.69 -4.38 -7.34
N VAL A 164 12.34 -3.80 -6.21
CA VAL A 164 11.36 -4.34 -5.26
C VAL A 164 10.08 -3.50 -5.31
N PRO A 165 8.89 -4.11 -5.52
CA PRO A 165 7.64 -3.38 -5.45
C PRO A 165 7.26 -3.09 -3.99
N VAL A 166 6.87 -1.85 -3.73
CA VAL A 166 6.40 -1.34 -2.44
C VAL A 166 5.10 -0.58 -2.68
N GLU A 167 4.05 -0.93 -1.93
CA GLU A 167 2.81 -0.16 -1.93
C GLU A 167 2.91 1.00 -0.94
N VAL A 168 2.80 2.22 -1.43
CA VAL A 168 2.76 3.44 -0.62
C VAL A 168 1.33 3.97 -0.59
N GLN A 169 0.78 4.12 0.61
CA GLN A 169 -0.58 4.62 0.83
C GLN A 169 -0.52 6.00 1.46
N PHE A 170 -0.99 7.01 0.74
CA PHE A 170 -1.12 8.38 1.25
C PHE A 170 -2.55 8.58 1.76
N ARG A 171 -2.67 9.11 2.97
CA ARG A 171 -3.94 9.33 3.67
C ARG A 171 -3.90 10.60 4.48
N THR A 172 -5.05 11.21 4.74
CA THR A 172 -5.19 12.18 5.83
C THR A 172 -5.30 11.47 7.18
N ILE A 173 -5.25 12.23 8.27
CA ILE A 173 -5.51 11.73 9.61
C ILE A 173 -6.90 11.08 9.69
N ALA A 174 -7.94 11.72 9.14
CA ALA A 174 -9.30 11.20 9.22
C ALA A 174 -9.48 9.91 8.38
N MET A 175 -8.89 9.86 7.19
CA MET A 175 -8.87 8.65 6.35
C MET A 175 -8.18 7.48 7.05
N ASP A 176 -7.02 7.73 7.69
CA ASP A 176 -6.28 6.69 8.39
C ASP A 176 -7.04 6.17 9.62
N PHE A 177 -7.64 7.08 10.39
CA PHE A 177 -8.48 6.75 11.54
C PHE A 177 -9.65 5.85 11.13
N TRP A 178 -10.43 6.28 10.14
CA TRP A 178 -11.61 5.54 9.68
C TRP A 178 -11.23 4.16 9.15
N ALA A 179 -10.24 4.08 8.24
CA ALA A 179 -9.83 2.82 7.62
C ALA A 179 -9.21 1.84 8.63
N SER A 180 -8.55 2.35 9.68
CA SER A 180 -8.00 1.49 10.73
C SER A 180 -9.08 0.90 11.64
N LEU A 181 -10.18 1.63 11.87
CA LEU A 181 -11.33 1.12 12.61
C LEU A 181 -12.16 0.14 11.78
N GLU A 182 -12.47 0.50 10.54
CA GLU A 182 -13.20 -0.37 9.60
C GLU A 182 -12.51 -1.73 9.48
N HIS A 183 -11.20 -1.75 9.25
CA HIS A 183 -10.44 -2.99 9.12
C HIS A 183 -10.48 -3.85 10.39
N LYS A 184 -10.40 -3.23 11.58
CA LYS A 184 -10.49 -3.95 12.87
C LYS A 184 -11.87 -4.57 13.08
N ILE A 185 -12.93 -3.86 12.68
CA ILE A 185 -14.31 -4.34 12.78
C ILE A 185 -14.47 -5.53 11.82
N TYR A 186 -14.15 -5.36 10.53
CA TYR A 186 -14.27 -6.44 9.54
C TYR A 186 -13.50 -7.70 9.93
N TYR A 187 -12.27 -7.54 10.43
CA TYR A 187 -11.46 -8.68 10.87
C TYR A 187 -12.07 -9.43 12.06
N LYS A 188 -12.73 -8.73 12.99
CA LYS A 188 -13.34 -9.35 14.18
C LYS A 188 -14.65 -10.08 13.86
N TYR A 189 -15.40 -9.62 12.87
CA TYR A 189 -16.74 -10.14 12.54
C TYR A 189 -16.78 -11.12 11.36
N ASP A 190 -15.60 -11.53 10.85
CA ASP A 190 -15.41 -12.59 9.86
C ASP A 190 -16.48 -12.61 8.74
N THR A 191 -16.56 -11.48 8.01
CA THR A 191 -17.43 -11.26 6.84
C THR A 191 -18.94 -11.16 7.12
N ASN A 192 -19.41 -11.39 8.36
CA ASN A 192 -20.84 -11.35 8.70
C ASN A 192 -21.24 -10.03 9.40
N VAL A 193 -20.86 -8.91 8.79
CA VAL A 193 -21.14 -7.57 9.32
C VAL A 193 -22.60 -7.19 8.98
N PRO A 194 -23.44 -6.83 9.98
CA PRO A 194 -24.82 -6.40 9.72
C PRO A 194 -24.88 -5.19 8.78
N ALA A 195 -25.86 -5.15 7.88
CA ALA A 195 -26.01 -4.06 6.90
C ALA A 195 -26.12 -2.67 7.56
N GLU A 196 -26.84 -2.56 8.68
CA GLU A 196 -26.96 -1.32 9.46
C GLU A 196 -25.60 -0.79 9.95
N LEU A 197 -24.66 -1.69 10.28
CA LEU A 197 -23.32 -1.33 10.70
C LEU A 197 -22.47 -0.87 9.51
N LEU A 198 -22.66 -1.45 8.33
CA LEU A 198 -22.01 -1.00 7.09
C LEU A 198 -22.46 0.41 6.70
N ASP A 199 -23.76 0.68 6.80
CA ASP A 199 -24.32 2.01 6.55
C ASP A 199 -23.78 3.03 7.57
N SER A 200 -23.72 2.65 8.85
CA SER A 200 -23.17 3.50 9.90
C SER A 200 -21.67 3.77 9.71
N LEU A 201 -20.90 2.78 9.24
CA LEU A 201 -19.49 2.96 8.93
C LEU A 201 -19.30 3.90 7.74
N LYS A 202 -20.14 3.77 6.71
CA LYS A 202 -20.11 4.67 5.55
C LYS A 202 -20.45 6.11 5.96
N ASP A 203 -21.49 6.32 6.75
CA ASP A 203 -21.87 7.64 7.27
C ASP A 203 -20.74 8.30 8.08
N ALA A 204 -20.03 7.49 8.89
CA ALA A 204 -18.84 7.95 9.60
C ALA A 204 -17.69 8.32 8.63
N ALA A 205 -17.56 7.62 7.50
CA ALA A 205 -16.56 7.94 6.47
C ALA A 205 -16.87 9.28 5.79
N ASP A 206 -18.14 9.51 5.47
CA ASP A 206 -18.60 10.73 4.83
C ASP A 206 -18.42 11.92 5.78
N THR A 207 -18.79 11.77 7.06
CA THR A 207 -18.56 12.78 8.11
C THR A 207 -17.08 13.10 8.28
N ALA A 208 -16.22 12.08 8.31
CA ALA A 208 -14.77 12.26 8.39
C ALA A 208 -14.21 13.06 7.19
N SER A 209 -14.76 12.80 6.00
CA SER A 209 -14.39 13.52 4.78
C SER A 209 -14.83 14.98 4.80
N GLU A 210 -16.04 15.28 5.28
CA GLU A 210 -16.52 16.66 5.44
C GLU A 210 -15.66 17.46 6.43
N LEU A 211 -15.22 16.79 7.51
CA LEU A 211 -14.31 17.38 8.48
C LEU A 211 -12.96 17.72 7.84
N ASP A 212 -12.35 16.79 7.11
CA ASP A 212 -11.08 17.03 6.39
C ASP A 212 -11.19 18.24 5.46
N GLU A 213 -12.24 18.29 4.63
CA GLU A 213 -12.46 19.41 3.71
C GLU A 213 -12.66 20.75 4.43
N ARG A 214 -13.40 20.74 5.54
CA ARG A 214 -13.60 21.94 6.37
C ARG A 214 -12.29 22.41 6.98
N MET A 215 -11.49 21.50 7.51
CA MET A 215 -10.19 21.83 8.11
C MET A 215 -9.21 22.35 7.06
N GLU A 216 -9.20 21.78 5.86
CA GLU A 216 -8.37 22.27 4.76
C GLU A 216 -8.79 23.68 4.31
N ARG A 217 -10.10 23.97 4.22
CA ARG A 217 -10.60 25.33 3.93
C ARG A 217 -10.14 26.34 4.98
N LEU A 218 -10.31 26.03 6.27
CA LEU A 218 -9.87 26.88 7.37
C LEU A 218 -8.35 27.11 7.34
N HIS A 219 -7.57 26.07 7.07
CA HIS A 219 -6.12 26.19 6.93
C HIS A 219 -5.73 27.13 5.79
N ARG A 220 -6.41 27.01 4.63
CA ARG A 220 -6.19 27.89 3.47
C ARG A 220 -6.57 29.34 3.75
N GLU A 221 -7.64 29.59 4.51
CA GLU A 221 -8.06 30.95 4.90
C GLU A 221 -7.04 31.61 5.85
N ILE A 222 -6.57 30.87 6.87
CA ILE A 222 -5.56 31.35 7.82
C ILE A 222 -4.22 31.63 7.12
N ARG A 223 -3.82 30.76 6.18
CA ARG A 223 -2.59 30.98 5.39
C ARG A 223 -2.74 32.02 4.29
N GLY A 224 -3.90 32.10 3.64
CA GLY A 224 -4.18 33.09 2.61
C GLY A 224 -4.28 34.53 3.14
N SER A 225 -4.51 34.70 4.45
CA SER A 225 -4.44 35.98 5.15
C SER A 225 -3.02 36.34 5.64
N SER A 226 -2.06 35.40 5.55
CA SER A 226 -0.63 35.61 5.78
C SER A 226 0.10 35.60 4.42
N THR A 227 0.41 36.76 3.87
CA THR A 227 1.11 36.87 2.58
C THR A 227 2.55 36.33 2.70
N THR A 228 2.75 35.08 2.30
CA THR A 228 3.93 34.58 1.57
C THR A 228 3.61 33.21 0.98
N LEU A 229 3.28 33.18 -0.31
CA LEU A 229 3.21 31.92 -1.06
C LEU A 229 4.64 31.33 -1.13
N PRO A 230 4.88 30.07 -0.72
CA PRO A 230 6.13 29.41 -1.03
C PRO A 230 6.29 29.27 -2.56
N PRO A 231 7.53 29.28 -3.08
CA PRO A 231 7.77 29.20 -4.52
C PRO A 231 7.15 27.93 -5.10
N ALA A 232 6.54 28.08 -6.27
CA ALA A 232 5.96 26.97 -7.03
C ALA A 232 7.01 25.86 -7.24
N PRO A 233 6.60 24.57 -7.26
CA PRO A 233 7.52 23.49 -7.54
C PRO A 233 8.18 23.72 -8.91
N LEU A 234 9.50 23.54 -8.96
CA LEU A 234 10.29 23.56 -10.19
C LEU A 234 9.73 22.48 -11.13
N ARG A 235 8.92 22.90 -12.12
CA ARG A 235 8.47 22.03 -13.21
C ARG A 235 9.70 21.55 -13.98
N ARG A 236 10.09 20.28 -13.79
CA ARG A 236 10.86 19.53 -14.78
C ARG A 236 9.89 18.62 -15.53
N SER A 237 9.89 18.78 -16.85
CA SER A 237 9.08 18.05 -17.81
C SER A 237 9.40 16.54 -17.75
N GLY A 238 8.50 15.77 -17.14
CA GLY A 238 8.43 14.31 -17.25
C GLY A 238 7.10 13.89 -17.88
N PRO A 239 7.02 12.73 -18.56
CA PRO A 239 5.84 12.35 -19.32
C PRO A 239 4.65 12.05 -18.39
N ALA A 240 3.46 12.47 -18.81
CA ALA A 240 2.21 12.21 -18.13
C ALA A 240 2.00 10.69 -17.95
N ARG A 241 1.86 10.23 -16.70
CA ARG A 241 1.51 8.84 -16.39
C ARG A 241 -0.01 8.70 -16.35
N ALA A 242 -0.52 7.65 -16.97
CA ALA A 242 -1.95 7.32 -16.95
C ALA A 242 -2.37 6.91 -15.53
N ILE A 243 -3.34 7.63 -14.99
CA ILE A 243 -4.05 7.27 -13.76
C ILE A 243 -5.17 6.32 -14.21
N GLU A 244 -5.11 5.06 -13.81
CA GLU A 244 -6.23 4.14 -14.00
C GLU A 244 -7.23 4.35 -12.84
N ALA A 245 -8.50 4.55 -13.22
CA ALA A 245 -9.62 4.78 -12.30
C ALA A 245 -10.12 3.47 -11.66
#